data_AF-A0A0D3ICL9-F1
#
_entry.id   AF-A0A0D3ICL9-F1
#
_cell.length_a   1.000
_cell.length_b   1.000
_cell.length_c   1.000
_cell.angle_alpha   90.00
_cell.angle_beta   90.00
_cell.angle_gamma   90.00
#
_symmetry.space_group_name_H-M   'P 1'
#
loop_
_entity.id
_entity.type
_entity.pdbx_description
1 polymer ?
#
loop_
_entity_poly.entity_id
_entity_poly.type
_entity_poly.pdbx_seq_one_letter_code
_entity_poly.pdbx_strand_id
1 'polypeptide(L)'
;FQDSFRCHSVSLLAAEQQRDASRLEYSDKIILPPSCLEKLAQLEIQYPMMFQIANPRAMERKLHCGVLEFIAQEGMAYLPYWMMENLRVSEGDIIQLRSVNLNKGSYVKLQPQLTDFIKISNPKVVLEQSLRNFSALTKGQTFRILYNKKKYDIGVVEVK
;
A
#
# COMPACT_ATOMS: atom_id res chain seq x y z
N PHE A 1 6.58 8.41 14.84
CA PHE A 1 6.91 6.97 14.82
C PHE A 1 7.82 6.66 13.64
N GLN A 2 8.94 5.95 13.85
CA GLN A 2 9.80 5.41 12.78
C GLN A 2 10.39 4.08 13.26
N ASP A 3 10.27 3.03 12.45
CA ASP A 3 10.75 1.69 12.81
C ASP A 3 11.09 0.87 11.53
N SER A 4 11.74 -0.29 11.68
CA SER A 4 12.10 -1.18 10.57
C SER A 4 11.51 -2.57 10.75
N PHE A 5 11.01 -3.16 9.67
CA PHE A 5 10.34 -4.46 9.69
C PHE A 5 10.84 -5.35 8.57
N ARG A 6 10.79 -6.68 8.77
CA ARG A 6 10.91 -7.65 7.69
C ARG A 6 9.60 -7.69 6.91
N CYS A 7 9.64 -7.44 5.61
CA CYS A 7 8.44 -7.45 4.79
C CYS A 7 8.12 -8.86 4.26
N HIS A 8 6.84 -9.22 4.28
CA HIS A 8 6.30 -10.42 3.66
C HIS A 8 5.05 -10.09 2.85
N SER A 9 4.68 -10.94 1.89
CA SER A 9 3.47 -10.73 1.12
C SER A 9 2.22 -11.01 1.97
N VAL A 10 1.15 -10.24 1.76
CA VAL A 10 -0.17 -10.51 2.39
C VAL A 10 -0.73 -11.88 2.01
N SER A 11 -0.31 -12.44 0.88
CA SER A 11 -0.65 -13.81 0.46
C SER A 11 -0.13 -14.87 1.43
N LEU A 12 1.05 -14.66 2.02
CA LEU A 12 1.62 -15.56 3.03
C LEU A 12 0.70 -15.63 4.26
N LEU A 13 0.35 -14.47 4.81
CA LEU A 13 -0.54 -14.37 5.97
C LEU A 13 -1.93 -14.96 5.68
N ALA A 14 -2.46 -14.68 4.49
CA ALA A 14 -3.76 -15.20 4.08
C ALA A 14 -3.79 -16.72 3.98
N ALA A 15 -2.69 -17.34 3.53
CA ALA A 15 -2.54 -18.79 3.49
C ALA A 15 -2.51 -19.40 4.91
N GLU A 16 -1.81 -18.75 5.84
CA GLU A 16 -1.75 -19.18 7.25
C GLU A 16 -3.10 -19.07 7.97
N GLN A 17 -3.88 -18.02 7.67
CA GLN A 17 -5.13 -17.70 8.38
C GLN A 17 -6.41 -18.05 7.60
N GLN A 18 -6.31 -18.70 6.43
CA GLN A 18 -7.44 -19.01 5.53
C GLN A 18 -8.32 -17.78 5.23
N ARG A 19 -7.68 -16.63 4.99
CA ARG A 19 -8.35 -15.37 4.65
C ARG A 19 -8.30 -15.09 3.14
N ASP A 20 -9.23 -14.29 2.64
CA ASP A 20 -9.16 -13.80 1.27
C ASP A 20 -8.13 -12.66 1.16
N ALA A 21 -6.96 -12.97 0.58
CA ALA A 21 -5.89 -12.02 0.32
C ALA A 21 -6.29 -10.92 -0.68
N SER A 22 -7.31 -11.16 -1.51
CA SER A 22 -7.63 -10.29 -2.66
C SER A 22 -7.94 -8.86 -2.24
N ARG A 23 -8.67 -8.67 -1.14
CA ARG A 23 -9.03 -7.33 -0.67
C ARG A 23 -7.80 -6.52 -0.22
N LEU A 24 -6.84 -7.18 0.41
CA LEU A 24 -5.57 -6.58 0.83
C LEU A 24 -4.67 -6.31 -0.38
N GLU A 25 -4.53 -7.29 -1.27
CA GLU A 25 -3.64 -7.21 -2.43
C GLU A 25 -4.01 -6.04 -3.37
N TYR A 26 -5.28 -5.69 -3.51
CA TYR A 26 -5.73 -4.55 -4.35
C TYR A 26 -6.09 -3.31 -3.52
N SER A 27 -5.29 -3.03 -2.49
CA SER A 27 -5.36 -1.84 -1.63
C SER A 27 -3.95 -1.32 -1.32
N ASP A 28 -3.85 -0.17 -0.64
CA ASP A 28 -2.60 0.34 -0.05
C ASP A 28 -2.47 0.02 1.44
N LYS A 29 -3.19 -0.99 1.92
CA LYS A 29 -3.27 -1.30 3.34
C LYS A 29 -2.24 -2.35 3.74
N ILE A 30 -1.53 -2.07 4.82
CA ILE A 30 -0.50 -2.96 5.37
C ILE A 30 -0.96 -3.53 6.71
N ILE A 31 -0.32 -4.61 7.15
CA ILE A 31 -0.55 -5.21 8.47
C ILE A 31 0.74 -5.09 9.28
N LEU A 32 0.61 -4.58 10.49
CA LEU A 32 1.73 -4.30 11.40
C LEU A 32 1.61 -5.10 12.71
N PRO A 33 2.67 -5.15 13.52
CA PRO A 33 2.60 -5.79 14.83
C PRO A 33 1.80 -4.99 15.86
N PRO A 34 1.16 -5.65 16.86
CA PRO A 34 0.48 -4.97 17.96
C PRO A 34 1.33 -3.92 18.68
N SER A 35 2.63 -4.17 18.88
CA SER A 35 3.54 -3.20 19.51
C SER A 35 3.62 -1.85 18.78
N CYS A 36 3.33 -1.81 17.47
CA CYS A 36 3.28 -0.56 16.72
C CYS A 36 2.11 0.30 17.17
N LEU A 37 0.94 -0.30 17.44
CA LEU A 37 -0.23 0.43 17.89
C LEU A 37 0.02 1.10 19.25
N GLU A 38 0.67 0.39 20.17
CA GLU A 38 1.05 0.94 21.49
C GLU A 38 1.99 2.15 21.34
N LYS A 39 3.04 2.01 20.52
CA LYS A 39 3.97 3.11 20.22
C LYS A 39 3.27 4.31 19.56
N LEU A 40 2.32 4.06 18.65
CA LEU A 40 1.55 5.11 17.98
C LEU A 40 0.62 5.84 18.96
N ALA A 41 -0.01 5.11 19.88
CA ALA A 41 -0.88 5.67 20.92
C ALA A 41 -0.09 6.54 21.90
N GLN A 42 1.09 6.11 22.33
CA GLN A 42 1.99 6.91 23.19
C GLN A 42 2.44 8.22 22.53
N LEU A 43 2.56 8.23 21.21
CA LEU A 43 2.90 9.41 20.42
C LEU A 43 1.67 10.26 20.05
N GLU A 44 0.49 9.93 20.58
CA GLU A 44 -0.78 10.60 20.31
C GLU A 44 -1.12 10.72 18.82
N ILE A 45 -0.69 9.75 18.01
CA ILE A 45 -0.97 9.74 16.57
C ILE A 45 -2.42 9.32 16.36
N GLN A 46 -3.24 10.26 15.90
CA GLN A 46 -4.66 10.06 15.67
C GLN A 46 -4.95 9.46 14.30
N TYR A 47 -6.14 8.88 14.16
CA TYR A 47 -6.63 8.37 12.89
C TYR A 47 -6.89 9.51 11.88
N PRO A 48 -6.63 9.34 10.56
CA PRO A 48 -6.07 8.15 9.92
C PRO A 48 -4.56 8.00 10.12
N MET A 49 -4.13 6.80 10.53
CA MET A 49 -2.72 6.46 10.67
C MET A 49 -2.11 6.20 9.29
N MET A 50 -1.31 7.15 8.82
CA MET A 50 -0.64 7.09 7.52
C MET A 50 0.85 6.89 7.69
N PHE A 51 1.43 6.13 6.77
CA PHE A 51 2.84 5.78 6.80
C PHE A 51 3.50 5.99 5.45
N GLN A 52 4.78 6.35 5.49
CA GLN A 52 5.71 6.27 4.39
C GLN A 52 6.53 4.99 4.56
N ILE A 53 6.55 4.14 3.52
CA ILE A 53 7.45 2.99 3.42
C ILE A 53 8.58 3.33 2.46
N ALA A 54 9.80 2.96 2.83
CA ALA A 54 10.97 3.07 1.97
C ALA A 54 11.81 1.79 2.03
N ASN A 55 12.46 1.48 0.91
CA ASN A 55 13.55 0.52 0.90
C ASN A 55 14.83 1.23 1.37
N PRO A 56 15.47 0.82 2.49
CA PRO A 56 16.69 1.46 2.99
C PRO A 56 17.87 1.37 2.01
N ARG A 57 17.88 0.36 1.13
CA ARG A 57 18.91 0.20 0.08
C ARG A 57 18.63 1.05 -1.17
N ALA A 58 17.41 1.53 -1.34
CA ALA A 58 16.97 2.30 -2.50
C ALA A 58 16.10 3.49 -2.04
N MET A 59 16.73 4.49 -1.41
CA MET A 59 16.03 5.61 -0.77
C MET A 59 15.11 6.43 -1.69
N GLU A 60 15.32 6.36 -3.01
CA GLU A 60 14.45 7.04 -3.99
C GLU A 60 13.08 6.36 -4.17
N ARG A 61 12.94 5.09 -3.75
CA ARG A 61 11.70 4.32 -3.86
C ARG A 61 10.94 4.42 -2.55
N LYS A 62 9.92 5.28 -2.54
CA LYS A 62 9.02 5.52 -1.41
C LYS A 62 7.58 5.29 -1.83
N LEU A 63 6.79 4.74 -0.92
CA LEU A 63 5.34 4.63 -1.02
C LEU A 63 4.69 5.21 0.22
N HIS A 64 3.44 5.60 0.07
CA HIS A 64 2.57 5.98 1.18
C HIS A 64 1.42 4.99 1.26
N CYS A 65 1.04 4.63 2.48
CA CYS A 65 0.08 3.59 2.74
C CYS A 65 -0.64 3.83 4.06
N GLY A 66 -1.80 3.20 4.21
CA GLY A 66 -2.50 3.09 5.49
C GLY A 66 -2.22 1.74 6.16
N VAL A 67 -2.58 1.62 7.43
CA VAL A 67 -2.65 0.33 8.13
C VAL A 67 -4.08 -0.21 8.08
N LEU A 68 -4.24 -1.53 7.93
CA LEU A 68 -5.52 -2.23 8.08
C LEU A 68 -5.71 -2.70 9.52
N GLU A 69 -4.77 -3.52 9.99
CA GLU A 69 -4.85 -4.27 11.24
C GLU A 69 -3.45 -4.38 11.88
N PHE A 70 -3.44 -4.55 13.19
CA PHE A 70 -2.22 -4.74 13.98
C PHE A 70 -2.17 -6.17 14.52
N ILE A 71 -1.96 -7.14 13.63
CA ILE A 71 -1.98 -8.58 13.95
C ILE A 71 -0.71 -9.33 13.47
N ALA A 72 0.27 -8.61 12.92
CA ALA A 72 1.50 -9.25 12.46
C ALA A 72 2.35 -9.74 13.64
N GLN A 73 3.17 -10.76 13.40
CA GLN A 73 4.20 -11.15 14.36
C GLN A 73 5.21 -10.01 14.56
N GLU A 74 5.71 -9.86 15.79
CA GLU A 74 6.67 -8.82 16.15
C GLU A 74 7.91 -8.82 15.23
N GLY A 75 8.27 -7.63 14.74
CA GLY A 75 9.35 -7.44 13.77
C GLY A 75 8.99 -7.72 12.30
N MET A 76 7.76 -8.14 12.01
CA MET A 76 7.28 -8.41 10.64
C MET A 76 6.22 -7.41 10.20
N ALA A 77 6.17 -7.12 8.90
CA ALA A 77 5.11 -6.34 8.27
C ALA A 77 4.63 -7.05 7.01
N TYR A 78 3.31 -7.08 6.78
CA TYR A 78 2.74 -7.66 5.57
C TYR A 78 2.29 -6.56 4.61
N LEU A 79 2.71 -6.72 3.35
CA LEU A 79 2.48 -5.78 2.27
C LEU A 79 1.77 -6.46 1.10
N PRO A 80 0.88 -5.75 0.38
CA PRO A 80 0.49 -6.14 -0.97
C PRO A 80 1.71 -6.37 -1.86
N TYR A 81 1.66 -7.40 -2.71
CA TYR A 81 2.78 -7.78 -3.55
C TYR A 81 3.17 -6.66 -4.52
N TRP A 82 2.20 -5.93 -5.08
CA TRP A 82 2.50 -4.77 -5.94
C TRP A 82 3.31 -3.68 -5.23
N MET A 83 3.15 -3.51 -3.90
CA MET A 83 3.96 -2.56 -3.13
C MET A 83 5.40 -3.05 -3.00
N MET A 84 5.59 -4.35 -2.79
CA MET A 84 6.91 -4.98 -2.74
C MET A 84 7.64 -4.84 -4.09
N GLU A 85 6.93 -5.06 -5.20
CA GLU A 85 7.46 -4.87 -6.56
C GLU A 85 7.94 -3.42 -6.79
N ASN A 86 7.15 -2.42 -6.38
CA ASN A 86 7.53 -1.01 -6.48
C ASN A 86 8.76 -0.65 -5.63
N LEU A 87 8.81 -1.17 -4.40
CA LEU A 87 9.90 -0.94 -3.47
C LEU A 87 11.16 -1.75 -3.81
N ARG A 88 11.04 -2.71 -4.74
CA ARG A 88 12.10 -3.65 -5.13
C ARG A 88 12.64 -4.42 -3.93
N VAL A 89 11.72 -4.95 -3.13
CA VAL A 89 12.02 -5.79 -1.96
C VAL A 89 11.46 -7.18 -2.16
N SER A 90 12.19 -8.18 -1.65
CA SER A 90 11.75 -9.57 -1.60
C SER A 90 11.20 -9.91 -0.22
N GLU A 91 10.55 -11.07 -0.09
CA GLU A 91 10.14 -11.56 1.23
C GLU A 91 11.35 -11.72 2.16
N GLY A 92 11.22 -11.25 3.39
CA GLY A 92 12.29 -11.22 4.39
C GLY A 92 13.23 -10.02 4.31
N ASP A 93 13.16 -9.19 3.25
CA ASP A 93 13.93 -7.94 3.20
C ASP A 93 13.43 -6.93 4.24
N ILE A 94 14.31 -5.99 4.60
CA ILE A 94 13.99 -4.94 5.57
C ILE A 94 13.40 -3.72 4.85
N ILE A 95 12.25 -3.26 5.34
CA ILE A 95 11.66 -1.97 4.99
C ILE A 95 11.72 -1.00 6.16
N GLN A 96 11.80 0.30 5.85
CA GLN A 96 11.66 1.36 6.85
C GLN A 96 10.26 1.95 6.78
N LEU A 97 9.60 2.03 7.92
CA LEU A 97 8.29 2.61 8.08
C LEU A 97 8.39 3.90 8.90
N ARG A 98 7.77 4.98 8.42
CA ARG A 98 7.69 6.25 9.13
C ARG A 98 6.25 6.74 9.14
N SER A 99 5.73 7.10 10.30
CA SER A 99 4.42 7.76 10.37
C SER A 99 4.52 9.18 9.82
N VAL A 100 3.56 9.55 8.99
CA VAL A 100 3.50 10.85 8.32
C VAL A 100 2.06 11.36 8.30
N ASN A 101 1.89 12.68 8.30
CA ASN A 101 0.59 13.31 8.07
C ASN A 101 0.49 13.69 6.60
N LEU A 102 -0.59 13.26 5.95
CA LEU A 102 -0.84 13.52 4.54
C LEU A 102 -2.06 14.43 4.40
N ASN A 103 -1.91 15.49 3.60
CA ASN A 103 -3.03 16.34 3.24
C ASN A 103 -3.89 15.66 2.18
N LYS A 104 -5.19 15.94 2.20
CA LYS A 104 -6.11 15.43 1.17
C LYS A 104 -5.76 16.06 -0.18
N GLY A 105 -5.49 15.21 -1.17
CA GLY A 105 -5.28 15.64 -2.54
C GLY A 105 -6.56 16.24 -3.15
N SER A 106 -6.37 17.26 -3.97
CA SER A 106 -7.41 17.92 -4.77
C SER A 106 -7.41 17.47 -6.22
N TYR A 107 -6.28 16.95 -6.70
CA TYR A 107 -6.11 16.53 -8.08
C TYR A 107 -5.11 15.37 -8.19
N VAL A 108 -5.39 14.43 -9.09
CA VAL A 108 -4.46 13.36 -9.46
C VAL A 108 -4.50 13.11 -10.96
N LYS A 109 -3.33 12.95 -11.58
CA LYS A 109 -3.17 12.53 -12.96
C LYS A 109 -2.69 11.09 -13.01
N LEU A 110 -3.46 10.24 -13.66
CA LEU A 110 -3.24 8.79 -13.69
C LEU A 110 -2.97 8.32 -15.13
N GLN A 111 -2.05 7.38 -15.28
CA GLN A 111 -1.68 6.79 -16.56
C GLN A 111 -1.71 5.26 -16.46
N PRO A 112 -2.68 4.59 -17.11
CA PRO A 112 -2.67 3.13 -17.24
C PRO A 112 -1.39 2.68 -17.96
N GLN A 113 -0.76 1.61 -17.46
CA GLN A 113 0.47 1.07 -18.07
C GLN A 113 0.18 0.31 -19.37
N LEU A 114 -1.04 -0.21 -19.53
CA LEU A 114 -1.49 -0.92 -20.72
C LEU A 114 -2.76 -0.29 -21.27
N THR A 115 -2.93 -0.36 -22.60
CA THR A 115 -4.10 0.17 -23.31
C THR A 115 -5.40 -0.57 -23.03
N ASP A 116 -5.35 -1.73 -22.39
CA ASP A 116 -6.57 -2.53 -22.18
C ASP A 116 -7.51 -1.91 -21.15
N PHE A 117 -6.98 -1.12 -20.21
CA PHE A 117 -7.81 -0.45 -19.22
C PHE A 117 -8.74 0.58 -19.86
N ILE A 118 -8.25 1.33 -20.86
CA ILE A 118 -9.04 2.36 -21.54
C ILE A 118 -10.11 1.78 -22.47
N LYS A 119 -10.04 0.48 -22.80
CA LYS A 119 -11.03 -0.22 -23.62
C LYS A 119 -12.26 -0.70 -22.82
N ILE A 120 -12.23 -0.61 -21.49
CA ILE A 120 -13.36 -0.94 -20.63
C ILE A 120 -14.49 0.06 -20.89
N SER A 121 -15.76 -0.35 -20.83
CA SER A 121 -16.90 0.52 -21.14
C SER A 121 -16.97 1.77 -20.26
N ASN A 122 -16.63 1.68 -18.97
CA ASN A 122 -16.68 2.78 -18.01
C ASN A 122 -15.42 2.82 -17.11
N PRO A 123 -14.24 3.18 -17.65
CA PRO A 123 -12.97 3.07 -16.91
C PRO A 123 -12.91 4.04 -15.72
N LYS A 124 -13.59 5.19 -15.82
CA LYS A 124 -13.68 6.17 -14.74
C LYS A 124 -14.37 5.61 -13.50
N VAL A 125 -15.53 4.96 -13.67
CA VAL A 125 -16.30 4.39 -12.55
C VAL A 125 -15.51 3.27 -11.87
N VAL A 126 -14.88 2.40 -12.67
CA VAL A 126 -14.01 1.33 -12.15
C VAL A 126 -12.89 1.93 -11.29
N LEU A 127 -12.25 2.99 -11.79
CA LEU A 127 -11.18 3.66 -11.09
C LEU A 127 -11.65 4.30 -9.78
N GLU A 128 -12.76 5.03 -9.81
CA GLU A 128 -13.35 5.67 -8.62
C GLU A 128 -13.76 4.65 -7.56
N GLN A 129 -14.28 3.48 -7.97
CA GLN A 129 -14.60 2.39 -7.05
C GLN A 129 -13.34 1.77 -6.45
N SER A 130 -12.33 1.46 -7.27
CA SER A 130 -11.08 0.87 -6.79
C SER A 130 -10.32 1.81 -5.86
N LEU A 131 -10.26 3.11 -6.18
CA LEU A 131 -9.55 4.12 -5.38
C LEU A 131 -10.09 4.28 -3.96
N ARG A 132 -11.33 3.85 -3.67
CA ARG A 132 -11.86 3.85 -2.29
C ARG A 132 -11.08 2.94 -1.35
N ASN A 133 -10.38 1.95 -1.89
CA ASN A 133 -9.53 1.04 -1.12
C ASN A 133 -8.13 1.61 -0.86
N PHE A 134 -7.79 2.75 -1.49
CA PHE A 134 -6.48 3.40 -1.38
C PHE A 134 -6.59 4.63 -0.48
N SER A 135 -5.73 4.70 0.51
CA SER A 135 -5.67 5.77 1.50
C SER A 135 -4.74 6.89 1.03
N ALA A 136 -3.69 6.56 0.30
CA ALA A 136 -2.74 7.48 -0.30
C ALA A 136 -2.32 7.05 -1.71
N LEU A 137 -1.89 8.04 -2.50
CA LEU A 137 -1.25 7.83 -3.79
C LEU A 137 0.09 8.56 -3.78
N THR A 138 1.12 7.93 -4.33
CA THR A 138 2.47 8.50 -4.37
C THR A 138 2.86 8.79 -5.81
N LYS A 139 3.23 10.05 -6.09
CA LYS A 139 3.70 10.48 -7.41
C LYS A 139 4.91 9.66 -7.86
N GLY A 140 4.90 9.28 -9.14
CA GLY A 140 5.96 8.48 -9.77
C GLY A 140 5.90 6.98 -9.46
N GLN A 141 4.89 6.53 -8.71
CA GLN A 141 4.69 5.11 -8.38
C GLN A 141 3.44 4.57 -9.07
N THR A 142 3.33 3.25 -9.13
CA THR A 142 2.23 2.54 -9.79
C THR A 142 1.42 1.78 -8.76
N PHE A 143 0.10 1.84 -8.80
CA PHE A 143 -0.75 0.97 -7.99
C PHE A 143 -1.49 -0.03 -8.86
N ARG A 144 -1.92 -1.14 -8.26
CA ARG A 144 -2.59 -2.24 -8.96
C ARG A 144 -4.02 -2.36 -8.52
N ILE A 145 -4.92 -2.49 -9.48
CA ILE A 145 -6.34 -2.76 -9.24
C ILE A 145 -6.78 -4.07 -9.90
N LEU A 146 -7.83 -4.68 -9.35
CA LEU A 146 -8.49 -5.84 -9.92
C LEU A 146 -9.87 -5.44 -10.44
N TYR A 147 -10.12 -5.69 -11.72
CA TYR A 147 -11.45 -5.54 -12.30
C TYR A 147 -11.74 -6.68 -13.26
N ASN A 148 -12.91 -7.30 -13.10
CA ASN A 148 -13.35 -8.44 -13.89
C ASN A 148 -12.28 -9.55 -14.03
N LYS A 149 -11.67 -9.93 -12.89
CA LYS A 149 -10.58 -10.94 -12.80
C LYS A 149 -9.28 -10.56 -13.54
N LYS A 150 -9.17 -9.35 -14.07
CA LYS A 150 -7.96 -8.84 -14.73
C LYS A 150 -7.28 -7.78 -13.87
N LYS A 151 -5.96 -7.90 -13.74
CA LYS A 151 -5.11 -6.94 -13.03
C LYS A 151 -4.77 -5.79 -13.95
N TYR A 152 -4.85 -4.56 -13.44
CA TYR A 152 -4.45 -3.35 -14.16
C TYR A 152 -3.50 -2.53 -13.31
N ASP A 153 -2.37 -2.18 -13.91
CA ASP A 153 -1.35 -1.33 -13.30
C ASP A 153 -1.53 0.12 -13.77
N ILE A 154 -1.58 1.04 -12.81
CA ILE A 154 -1.91 2.44 -13.04
C ILE A 154 -0.84 3.31 -12.38
N GLY A 155 -0.12 4.06 -13.20
CA GLY A 155 0.92 4.99 -12.77
C GLY A 155 0.33 6.31 -12.27
N VAL A 156 0.88 6.85 -11.19
CA VAL A 156 0.54 8.17 -10.66
C VAL A 156 1.53 9.19 -11.22
N VAL A 157 1.09 10.01 -12.17
CA VAL A 157 1.95 10.97 -12.87
C VAL A 157 2.06 12.28 -12.10
N GLU A 158 0.95 12.74 -11.53
CA GLU A 158 0.86 14.03 -10.83
C GLU A 158 -0.14 13.94 -9.67
N VAL A 159 0.16 14.64 -8.58
CA VAL A 159 -0.72 14.83 -7.42
C VAL A 159 -0.64 16.29 -6.99
N LYS A 160 -1.76 16.88 -6.56
CA LYS A 160 -1.83 18.21 -5.94
C LYS A 160 -2.69 18.16 -4.69
#